data_AF-A0A7K0X4B0-F1
#
_entry.id   AF-A0A7K0X4B0-F1
#
_cell.length_a   1.000
_cell.length_b   1.000
_cell.length_c   1.000
_cell.angle_alpha   90.00
_cell.angle_beta   90.00
_cell.angle_gamma   90.00
#
_symmetry.space_group_name_H-M   'P 1'
#
loop_
_entity.id
_entity.type
_entity.pdbx_description
1 polymer ?
#
loop_
_entity_poly.entity_id
_entity_poly.type
_entity_poly.pdbx_seq_one_letter_code
_entity_poly.pdbx_strand_id
1 'polypeptide(L)'
;MVDARWRSLDLGTMTAFLEADAPRVTCPVHGVVVTHVPWARHDAGHTRDFDATVAWLATQTSKSAATALMRIAWRTVGSIITRVWAETGERVKNSV
;
A
#
# COMPACT_ATOMS: atom_id res chain seq x y z
N MET A 1 22.20 -5.41 1.73
CA MET A 1 21.38 -6.37 2.51
C MET A 1 20.01 -5.74 2.50
N VAL A 2 19.02 -6.38 1.87
CA VAL A 2 17.71 -5.74 1.68
C VAL A 2 16.99 -5.71 3.03
N ASP A 3 16.66 -4.50 3.49
CA ASP A 3 16.02 -4.29 4.80
C ASP A 3 14.49 -4.20 4.72
N ALA A 4 13.91 -4.08 3.51
CA ALA A 4 12.48 -3.98 3.31
C ALA A 4 11.96 -4.66 2.04
N ARG A 5 10.74 -5.17 2.14
CA ARG A 5 10.03 -5.88 1.07
C ARG A 5 8.58 -5.45 1.02
N TRP A 6 8.10 -5.11 -0.17
CA TRP A 6 6.70 -4.75 -0.42
C TRP A 6 6.06 -5.72 -1.39
N ARG A 7 4.81 -6.08 -1.14
CA ARG A 7 3.99 -6.81 -2.09
C ARG A 7 3.54 -5.87 -3.22
N SER A 8 3.91 -6.22 -4.46
CA SER A 8 3.42 -5.52 -5.65
C SER A 8 2.22 -6.24 -6.26
N LEU A 9 1.64 -5.65 -7.31
CA LEU A 9 0.68 -6.33 -8.17
C LEU A 9 1.27 -7.61 -8.75
N ASP A 10 0.40 -8.58 -9.00
CA ASP A 10 0.82 -9.84 -9.61
C ASP A 10 1.34 -9.64 -11.03
N LEU A 11 2.38 -10.39 -11.35
CA LEU A 11 2.83 -10.56 -12.72
C LEU A 11 2.08 -11.76 -13.30
N GLY A 12 0.88 -11.49 -13.82
CA GLY A 12 -0.05 -12.53 -14.25
C GLY A 12 -0.57 -13.33 -13.06
N THR A 13 -0.23 -14.62 -12.98
CA THR A 13 -0.59 -15.48 -11.84
C THR A 13 0.44 -15.47 -10.72
N MET A 14 1.60 -14.86 -10.95
CA MET A 14 2.75 -14.92 -10.05
C MET A 14 2.76 -13.78 -9.05
N THR A 15 3.01 -14.13 -7.80
CA THR A 15 3.19 -13.18 -6.71
C THR A 15 4.53 -12.44 -6.90
N ALA A 16 4.49 -11.12 -7.02
CA ALA A 16 5.65 -10.26 -7.18
C ALA A 16 5.88 -9.38 -5.95
N PHE A 17 7.15 -9.15 -5.65
CA PHE A 17 7.59 -8.31 -4.54
C PHE A 17 8.64 -7.33 -5.04
N LEU A 18 8.61 -6.14 -4.45
CA LEU A 18 9.63 -5.12 -4.63
C LEU A 18 10.52 -5.11 -3.38
N GLU A 19 11.82 -5.09 -3.59
CA GLU A 19 12.83 -5.16 -2.56
C GLU A 19 13.79 -4.00 -2.72
N ALA A 20 14.03 -3.27 -1.64
CA ALA A 20 14.96 -2.14 -1.63
C ALA A 20 15.42 -1.86 -0.20
N ASP A 21 16.53 -1.13 -0.09
CA ASP A 21 17.00 -0.63 1.19
C ASP A 21 16.06 0.50 1.64
N ALA A 22 15.49 0.35 2.84
CA ALA A 22 14.64 1.37 3.46
C ALA A 22 15.02 1.54 4.93
N PRO A 23 16.17 2.19 5.18
CA PRO A 23 16.67 2.33 6.53
C PRO A 23 15.70 3.13 7.41
N ARG A 24 15.72 2.84 8.70
CA ARG A 24 15.04 3.68 9.70
C ARG A 24 15.88 4.92 9.95
N VAL A 25 15.28 6.09 9.80
CA VAL A 25 15.89 7.40 10.05
C VAL A 25 15.24 8.08 11.25
N THR A 26 16.03 8.84 12.01
CA THR A 26 15.51 9.63 13.13
C THR A 26 15.10 11.00 12.62
N CYS A 27 13.78 11.22 12.48
CA CYS A 27 13.21 12.51 12.18
C CYS A 27 13.03 13.30 13.49
N PRO A 28 13.51 14.55 13.59
CA PRO A 28 13.36 15.35 14.80
C PRO A 28 11.90 15.68 15.14
N VAL A 29 10.98 15.60 14.17
CA VAL A 29 9.56 15.89 14.34
C VAL A 29 8.74 14.63 14.59
N HIS A 30 9.06 13.54 13.89
CA HIS A 30 8.21 12.33 13.84
C HIS A 30 8.83 11.12 14.56
N GLY A 31 10.01 11.26 15.16
CA GLY A 31 10.75 10.14 15.76
C GLY A 31 11.37 9.22 14.71
N VAL A 32 11.46 7.92 15.01
CA VAL A 32 12.07 6.94 14.11
C VAL A 32 11.09 6.49 13.03
N VAL A 33 11.36 6.86 11.78
CA VAL A 33 10.52 6.55 10.61
C VAL A 33 11.32 5.80 9.55
N VAL A 34 10.65 5.01 8.71
CA VAL A 34 11.29 4.41 7.51
C VAL A 34 11.46 5.51 6.46
N THR A 35 12.61 5.51 5.76
CA THR A 35 12.84 6.44 4.64
C THR A 35 11.72 6.38 3.62
N HIS A 36 11.37 7.55 3.07
CA HIS A 36 10.38 7.62 2.00
C HIS A 36 10.86 6.85 0.76
N VAL A 37 9.94 6.08 0.18
CA VAL A 37 10.11 5.40 -1.11
C VAL A 37 8.95 5.79 -2.03
N PRO A 38 9.19 6.02 -3.34
CA PRO A 38 8.16 6.56 -4.22
C PRO A 38 6.99 5.59 -4.47
N TRP A 39 7.20 4.28 -4.28
CA TRP A 39 6.22 3.24 -4.60
C TRP A 39 5.37 2.76 -3.43
N ALA A 40 5.59 3.19 -2.18
CA ALA A 40 4.81 2.72 -1.03
C ALA A 40 4.38 3.89 -0.14
N ARG A 41 3.30 3.68 0.61
CA ARG A 41 2.89 4.60 1.69
C ARG A 41 3.68 4.29 2.96
N HIS A 42 3.75 5.25 3.88
CA HIS A 42 4.33 5.01 5.21
C HIS A 42 3.62 3.83 5.90
N ASP A 43 4.42 2.97 6.53
CA ASP A 43 4.01 1.73 7.21
C ASP A 43 3.20 0.73 6.36
N ALA A 44 3.22 0.87 5.02
CA ALA A 44 2.59 -0.10 4.13
C ALA A 44 3.56 -1.21 3.76
N GLY A 45 3.10 -2.46 3.86
CA GLY A 45 3.78 -3.64 3.30
C GLY A 45 3.45 -3.91 1.82
N HIS A 46 2.72 -3.01 1.16
CA HIS A 46 2.29 -3.13 -0.24
C HIS A 46 2.66 -1.87 -1.01
N THR A 47 2.76 -2.00 -2.33
CA THR A 47 2.96 -0.85 -3.21
C THR A 47 1.68 0.00 -3.33
N ARG A 48 1.85 1.27 -3.72
CA ARG A 48 0.77 2.22 -3.97
C ARG A 48 -0.22 1.68 -5.01
N ASP A 49 0.29 1.05 -6.06
CA ASP A 49 -0.52 0.45 -7.12
C ASP A 49 -1.31 -0.76 -6.61
N PHE A 50 -0.69 -1.63 -5.79
CA PHE A 50 -1.41 -2.73 -5.15
C PHE A 50 -2.56 -2.22 -4.29
N ASP A 51 -2.28 -1.24 -3.44
CA ASP A 51 -3.29 -0.60 -2.58
C ASP A 51 -4.42 0.03 -3.39
N ALA A 52 -4.10 0.72 -4.50
CA ALA A 52 -5.09 1.37 -5.36
C ALA A 52 -5.98 0.34 -6.07
N THR A 53 -5.41 -0.75 -6.59
CA THR A 53 -6.19 -1.85 -7.19
C THR A 53 -7.10 -2.51 -6.16
N VAL A 54 -6.62 -2.77 -4.95
CA VAL A 54 -7.45 -3.31 -3.86
C VAL A 54 -8.61 -2.38 -3.53
N ALA A 55 -8.35 -1.07 -3.41
CA ALA A 55 -9.39 -0.08 -3.12
C ALA A 55 -10.44 -0.02 -4.23
N TRP A 56 -10.02 -0.05 -5.51
CA TRP A 56 -10.94 -0.11 -6.63
C TRP A 56 -11.78 -1.39 -6.64
N LEU A 57 -11.16 -2.57 -6.48
CA LEU A 57 -11.86 -3.86 -6.42
C LEU A 57 -12.91 -3.91 -5.31
N ALA A 58 -12.64 -3.29 -4.16
CA ALA A 58 -13.59 -3.22 -3.06
C ALA A 58 -14.88 -2.46 -3.43
N THR A 59 -14.85 -1.57 -4.44
CA THR A 59 -16.03 -0.85 -4.93
C THR A 59 -16.77 -1.58 -6.07
N GLN A 60 -16.08 -2.45 -6.80
CA GLN A 60 -16.61 -3.07 -8.03
C GLN A 60 -16.93 -4.55 -7.88
N THR A 61 -16.48 -5.21 -6.81
CA THR A 61 -16.57 -6.66 -6.66
C THR A 61 -17.04 -7.07 -5.28
N SER A 62 -17.39 -8.35 -5.11
CA SER A 62 -17.72 -8.91 -3.80
C SER A 62 -16.48 -9.00 -2.91
N LYS A 63 -16.69 -8.99 -1.59
CA LYS A 63 -15.65 -9.21 -0.59
C LYS A 63 -14.83 -10.47 -0.86
N SER A 64 -15.49 -11.58 -1.19
CA SER A 64 -14.81 -12.85 -1.48
C SER A 64 -13.95 -12.76 -2.74
N ALA A 65 -14.46 -12.19 -3.82
CA ALA A 65 -13.72 -12.01 -5.07
C ALA A 65 -12.46 -11.14 -4.86
N ALA A 66 -12.60 -10.00 -4.20
CA ALA A 66 -11.46 -9.11 -3.91
C ALA A 66 -10.39 -9.81 -3.07
N THR A 67 -10.80 -10.52 -2.00
CA THR A 67 -9.84 -11.23 -1.13
C THR A 67 -9.16 -12.42 -1.80
N ALA A 68 -9.89 -13.16 -2.64
CA ALA A 68 -9.36 -14.31 -3.37
C ALA A 68 -8.38 -13.88 -4.47
N LEU A 69 -8.76 -12.88 -5.27
CA LEU A 69 -7.92 -12.37 -6.35
C LEU A 69 -6.61 -11.79 -5.81
N MET A 70 -6.69 -10.94 -4.79
CA MET A 70 -5.52 -10.25 -4.25
C MET A 70 -4.75 -11.08 -3.20
N ARG A 71 -5.30 -12.24 -2.79
CA ARG A 71 -4.73 -13.15 -1.79
C ARG A 71 -4.44 -12.47 -0.44
N ILE A 72 -5.38 -11.65 0.03
CA ILE A 72 -5.29 -10.93 1.31
C ILE A 72 -6.54 -11.07 2.16
N ALA A 73 -6.40 -10.93 3.47
CA ALA A 73 -7.52 -10.91 4.39
C ALA A 73 -8.35 -9.61 4.21
N TRP A 74 -9.66 -9.70 4.45
CA TRP A 74 -10.56 -8.54 4.37
C TRP A 74 -10.17 -7.41 5.35
N ARG A 75 -9.61 -7.77 6.51
CA ARG A 75 -9.08 -6.78 7.45
C ARG A 75 -7.97 -5.93 6.81
N THR A 76 -7.10 -6.54 6.01
CA THR A 76 -6.07 -5.85 5.24
C THR A 76 -6.67 -4.91 4.21
N VAL A 77 -7.75 -5.32 3.53
CA VAL A 77 -8.50 -4.45 2.59
C VAL A 77 -8.98 -3.17 3.30
N GLY A 78 -9.55 -3.29 4.50
CA GLY A 78 -9.99 -2.13 5.28
C GLY A 78 -8.85 -1.16 5.63
N SER A 79 -7.69 -1.68 6.06
CA SER A 79 -6.50 -0.87 6.33
C SER A 79 -5.96 -0.19 5.07
N ILE A 80 -6.03 -0.85 3.91
CA ILE A 80 -5.65 -0.28 2.61
C ILE A 80 -6.58 0.88 2.25
N ILE A 81 -7.90 0.68 2.30
CA ILE A 81 -8.89 1.72 1.96
C ILE A 81 -8.69 2.95 2.84
N THR A 82 -8.44 2.75 4.14
CA THR A 82 -8.19 3.86 5.08
C THR A 82 -7.00 4.72 4.61
N ARG A 83 -5.88 4.10 4.22
CA ARG A 83 -4.69 4.81 3.71
C ARG A 83 -4.94 5.49 2.37
N VAL A 84 -5.59 4.81 1.43
CA VAL A 84 -5.92 5.36 0.10
C VAL A 84 -6.86 6.56 0.24
N TRP A 85 -7.84 6.50 1.14
CA TRP A 85 -8.78 7.58 1.37
C TRP A 85 -8.13 8.81 2.01
N ALA A 86 -7.24 8.61 2.99
CA ALA A 86 -6.48 9.71 3.61
C ALA A 86 -5.73 10.53 2.55
N GLU A 87 -5.00 9.86 1.65
CA GLU A 87 -4.27 10.53 0.56
C GLU A 87 -5.20 11.15 -0.49
N THR A 88 -6.29 10.47 -0.85
CA THR A 88 -7.24 11.00 -1.84
C THR A 88 -7.93 12.26 -1.34
N GLY A 89 -8.32 12.29 -0.06
CA GLY A 89 -8.91 13.47 0.57
C GLY A 89 -7.95 14.66 0.59
N GLU A 90 -6.65 14.44 0.82
CA GLU A 90 -5.63 15.49 0.73
C GLU A 90 -5.47 16.02 -0.71
N ARG A 91 -5.40 15.12 -1.70
CA ARG A 91 -5.29 15.51 -3.11
C ARG A 91 -6.46 16.35 -3.59
N VAL A 92 -7.68 15.99 -3.21
CA VAL A 92 -8.89 16.75 -3.55
C VAL A 92 -8.85 18.14 -2.92
N LYS A 93 -8.45 18.26 -1.64
CA LYS A 93 -8.31 19.56 -0.96
C LYS A 93 -7.27 20.46 -1.64
N ASN A 94 -6.19 19.90 -2.15
CA ASN A 94 -5.11 20.66 -2.78
C ASN A 94 -5.38 21.02 -4.25
N SER A 95 -6.49 20.50 -4.83
CA SER A 95 -6.87 20.74 -6.24
C SER A 95 -8.00 21.76 -6.40
N VAL A 96 -8.50 22.34 -5.30
CA VAL A 96 -9.58 23.34 -5.25
C VAL A 96 -9.04 24.59 -4.54
#